data_AF-A0A4Y7U4Y4-F1
#
_entry.id   AF-A0A4Y7U4Y4-F1
#
_cell.length_a   1.000
_cell.length_b   1.000
_cell.length_c   1.000
_cell.angle_alpha   90.00
_cell.angle_beta   90.00
_cell.angle_gamma   90.00
#
_symmetry.space_group_name_H-M   'P 1'
#
loop_
_entity.id
_entity.type
_entity.pdbx_description
1 polymer ?
#
loop_
_entity_poly.entity_id
_entity_poly.type
_entity_poly.pdbx_seq_one_letter_code
_entity_poly.pdbx_strand_id
1 'polypeptide(L)'
;IGKTAKVGYFRPIVEDFVDGGVDNHIETVLSHFNLDIKFEEAYAITKSKLIKKKNKGKIGEVLDLIIEKYKRLEERFDFVLVEGTSFTGEGTSIELDTNVLIAKNLGIPTIII
;
A
#
# COMPACT_ATOMS: atom_id res chain seq x y z
N ILE A 1 -6.32 29.26 -15.25
CA ILE A 1 -5.43 28.16 -15.67
C ILE A 1 -5.39 27.17 -14.53
N GLY A 2 -5.98 25.98 -14.70
CA GLY A 2 -6.17 25.02 -13.60
C GLY A 2 -4.86 24.36 -13.18
N LYS A 3 -4.61 24.27 -11.87
CA LYS A 3 -3.47 23.53 -11.31
C LYS A 3 -3.67 22.04 -11.60
N THR A 4 -2.68 21.38 -12.22
CA THR A 4 -2.68 19.92 -12.36
C THR A 4 -2.64 19.29 -10.97
N ALA A 5 -3.62 18.43 -10.66
CA ALA A 5 -3.66 17.73 -9.39
C ALA A 5 -2.43 16.83 -9.23
N LYS A 6 -1.80 16.87 -8.05
CA LYS A 6 -0.69 15.98 -7.70
C LYS A 6 -1.26 14.66 -7.20
N VAL A 7 -0.97 13.57 -7.91
CA VAL A 7 -1.43 12.23 -7.56
C VAL A 7 -0.30 11.44 -6.92
N GLY A 8 -0.54 10.88 -5.75
CA GLY A 8 0.32 9.92 -5.08
C GLY A 8 -0.15 8.49 -5.34
N TYR A 9 0.74 7.52 -5.12
CA TYR A 9 0.46 6.10 -5.25
C TYR A 9 0.97 5.36 -4.02
N PHE A 10 0.18 4.41 -3.53
CA PHE A 10 0.50 3.65 -2.33
C PHE A 10 -0.01 2.22 -2.43
N ARG A 11 0.87 1.27 -2.13
CA ARG A 11 0.60 -0.17 -2.10
C ARG A 11 0.95 -0.66 -0.69
N PRO A 12 -0.01 -0.69 0.27
CA PRO A 12 0.28 -0.84 1.69
C PRO A 12 1.10 -2.10 2.03
N ILE A 13 0.78 -3.20 1.33
CA ILE A 13 1.44 -4.49 1.47
C ILE A 13 2.02 -4.86 0.10
N VAL A 14 3.29 -5.25 0.10
CA VAL A 14 3.99 -5.81 -1.07
C VAL A 14 4.40 -7.25 -0.80
N GLU A 15 4.64 -8.01 -1.86
CA GLU A 15 5.29 -9.31 -1.74
C GLU A 15 6.73 -9.15 -1.22
N ASP A 16 7.32 -10.24 -0.71
CA ASP A 16 8.71 -10.22 -0.31
C ASP A 16 9.63 -10.12 -1.53
N PHE A 17 10.65 -9.27 -1.43
CA PHE A 17 11.62 -9.08 -2.49
C PHE A 17 12.53 -10.31 -2.60
N VAL A 18 12.65 -10.86 -3.81
CA VAL A 18 13.70 -11.81 -4.18
C VAL A 18 15.00 -11.03 -4.39
N ASP A 19 16.19 -11.62 -4.20
CA ASP A 19 17.48 -10.92 -4.20
C ASP A 19 17.63 -9.83 -5.28
N GLY A 20 17.59 -8.55 -4.85
CA GLY A 20 17.71 -7.37 -5.72
C GLY A 20 16.42 -6.91 -6.43
N GLY A 21 15.30 -7.60 -6.22
CA GLY A 21 13.99 -7.29 -6.80
C GLY A 21 13.22 -6.19 -6.07
N VAL A 22 12.26 -5.62 -6.78
CA VAL A 22 11.32 -4.59 -6.29
C VAL A 22 9.89 -4.98 -6.67
N ASP A 23 8.90 -4.28 -6.11
CA ASP A 23 7.50 -4.48 -6.49
C ASP A 23 7.25 -3.85 -7.87
N ASN A 24 6.90 -4.68 -8.85
CA ASN A 24 6.72 -4.26 -10.23
C ASN A 24 5.61 -3.23 -10.40
N HIS A 25 4.55 -3.25 -9.58
CA HIS A 25 3.46 -2.29 -9.71
C HIS A 25 3.93 -0.90 -9.24
N ILE A 26 4.61 -0.84 -8.10
CA ILE A 26 5.22 0.42 -7.62
C ILE A 26 6.21 0.95 -8.66
N GLU A 27 7.15 0.13 -9.12
CA GLU A 27 8.16 0.57 -10.09
C GLU A 27 7.50 1.10 -11.38
N THR A 28 6.51 0.38 -11.91
CA THR A 28 5.81 0.76 -13.13
C THR A 28 5.03 2.06 -12.96
N VAL A 29 4.24 2.20 -11.89
CA VAL A 29 3.42 3.41 -11.68
C VAL A 29 4.31 4.63 -11.46
N LEU A 30 5.35 4.52 -10.63
CA LEU A 30 6.25 5.62 -10.35
C LEU A 30 7.01 6.06 -11.61
N SER A 31 7.56 5.13 -12.39
CA SER A 31 8.34 5.46 -13.59
C SER A 31 7.48 5.92 -14.76
N HIS A 32 6.36 5.25 -15.03
CA HIS A 32 5.49 5.55 -16.17
C HIS A 32 4.84 6.94 -16.04
N PHE A 33 4.39 7.31 -14.84
CA PHE A 33 3.78 8.61 -14.57
C PHE A 33 4.76 9.65 -14.03
N ASN A 34 6.05 9.28 -13.88
CA ASN A 34 7.11 10.12 -13.34
C ASN A 34 6.72 10.81 -12.02
N LEU A 35 6.19 10.01 -11.08
CA LEU A 35 5.73 10.51 -9.77
C LEU A 35 6.92 10.78 -8.86
N ASP A 36 6.92 11.93 -8.19
CA ASP A 36 7.94 12.32 -7.20
C ASP A 36 7.70 11.62 -5.84
N ILE A 37 7.78 10.29 -5.86
CA ILE A 37 7.66 9.40 -4.70
C ILE A 37 8.82 8.42 -4.74
N LYS A 38 9.52 8.24 -3.61
CA LYS A 38 10.55 7.20 -3.51
C LYS A 38 9.89 5.83 -3.39
N PHE A 39 10.50 4.80 -3.96
CA PHE A 39 9.98 3.43 -3.91
C PHE A 39 9.61 3.00 -2.48
N GLU A 40 10.43 3.32 -1.48
CA GLU A 40 10.25 2.95 -0.07
C GLU A 40 9.16 3.77 0.65
N GLU A 41 8.68 4.84 0.04
CA GLU A 41 7.56 5.64 0.52
C GLU A 41 6.22 5.10 -0.01
N ALA A 42 6.25 4.35 -1.12
CA ALA A 42 5.06 3.82 -1.78
C ALA A 42 4.52 2.51 -1.17
N TYR A 43 5.16 1.96 -0.13
CA TYR A 43 4.65 0.81 0.63
C TYR A 43 4.98 0.88 2.11
N ALA A 44 4.31 0.07 2.93
CA ALA A 44 4.54 0.01 4.37
C ALA A 44 5.25 -1.28 4.80
N ILE A 45 4.81 -2.45 4.32
CA ILE A 45 5.27 -3.72 4.86
C ILE A 45 5.29 -4.83 3.80
N THR A 46 6.20 -5.81 3.94
CA THR A 46 6.18 -7.02 3.12
C THR A 46 5.25 -8.08 3.71
N LYS A 47 4.71 -8.96 2.86
CA LYS A 47 3.77 -10.02 3.25
C LYS A 47 4.30 -10.91 4.37
N SER A 48 5.55 -11.39 4.31
CA SER A 48 6.13 -12.20 5.38
C SER A 48 6.21 -11.46 6.72
N LYS A 49 6.50 -10.15 6.71
CA LYS A 49 6.57 -9.33 7.92
C LYS A 49 5.18 -9.12 8.52
N LEU A 50 4.16 -8.89 7.69
CA LEU A 50 2.76 -8.84 8.11
C LEU A 50 2.36 -10.13 8.81
N ILE A 51 2.60 -11.29 8.18
CA ILE A 51 2.27 -12.61 8.75
C ILE A 51 2.98 -12.82 10.09
N LYS A 52 4.27 -12.49 10.18
CA LYS A 52 5.04 -12.58 11.43
C LYS A 52 4.46 -11.69 12.54
N LYS A 53 4.02 -10.48 12.22
CA LYS A 53 3.39 -9.56 13.19
C LYS A 53 2.01 -10.06 13.61
N LYS A 54 1.19 -10.52 12.67
CA LYS A 54 -0.13 -11.11 12.93
C LYS A 54 -0.04 -12.30 13.88
N ASN A 55 0.88 -13.24 13.64
CA ASN A 55 1.09 -14.41 14.50
C ASN A 55 1.55 -14.06 15.93
N LYS A 56 2.08 -12.85 16.13
CA LYS A 56 2.46 -12.32 17.45
C LYS A 56 1.38 -11.43 18.08
N GLY A 57 0.18 -11.35 17.48
CA GLY A 57 -0.90 -10.46 17.94
C GLY A 57 -0.63 -8.98 17.71
N LYS A 58 0.35 -8.62 16.87
CA LYS A 58 0.83 -7.24 16.64
C LYS A 58 0.26 -6.61 15.36
N ILE A 59 -0.98 -6.92 15.01
CA ILE A 59 -1.62 -6.35 13.81
C ILE A 59 -1.85 -4.83 13.94
N GLY A 60 -2.12 -4.34 15.16
CA GLY A 60 -2.27 -2.91 15.43
C GLY A 60 -1.03 -2.11 15.02
N GLU A 61 0.17 -2.58 15.38
CA GLU A 61 1.44 -1.95 14.97
C GLU A 61 1.60 -1.88 13.44
N VAL A 62 1.02 -2.82 12.69
CA VAL A 62 1.07 -2.82 11.22
C VAL A 62 0.09 -1.79 10.65
N LEU A 63 -1.11 -1.68 11.23
CA LEU A 63 -2.08 -0.66 10.85
C LEU A 63 -1.54 0.74 11.12
N ASP A 64 -0.93 0.97 12.29
CA ASP A 64 -0.30 2.25 12.64
C ASP A 64 0.78 2.63 11.62
N LEU A 65 1.64 1.68 11.23
CA LEU A 65 2.67 1.89 10.21
C LEU A 65 2.06 2.24 8.84
N ILE A 66 0.98 1.57 8.43
CA ILE A 66 0.29 1.83 7.17
C ILE A 66 -0.33 3.24 7.19
N ILE A 67 -1.01 3.61 8.28
CA ILE A 67 -1.61 4.95 8.46
C ILE A 67 -0.52 6.01 8.41
N GLU A 68 0.59 5.82 9.14
CA GLU A 68 1.71 6.77 9.16
C GLU A 68 2.28 7.00 7.76
N LYS A 69 2.55 5.93 7.01
CA LYS A 69 3.06 6.00 5.64
C LYS A 69 2.08 6.70 4.70
N TYR A 70 0.79 6.35 4.79
CA TYR A 70 -0.26 6.97 4.00
C TYR A 70 -0.38 8.47 4.29
N LYS A 71 -0.38 8.90 5.56
CA LYS A 71 -0.50 10.30 5.94
C LYS A 71 0.63 11.17 5.39
N ARG A 72 1.86 10.64 5.34
CA ARG A 72 2.99 11.35 4.70
C ARG A 72 2.77 11.59 3.20
N LEU A 73 2.06 10.70 2.51
CA LEU A 73 1.68 10.90 1.11
C LEU A 73 0.49 11.87 1.02
N GLU A 74 -0.53 11.71 1.86
CA GLU A 74 -1.70 12.59 1.93
C GLU A 74 -1.31 14.07 2.13
N GLU A 75 -0.28 14.35 2.93
CA GLU A 75 0.23 15.72 3.14
C GLU A 75 0.89 16.36 1.91
N ARG A 76 1.35 15.54 0.95
CA ARG A 76 2.16 15.97 -0.21
C ARG A 76 1.37 15.98 -1.53
N PHE A 77 0.32 15.17 -1.61
CA PHE A 77 -0.45 14.91 -2.83
C PHE A 77 -1.92 15.29 -2.65
N ASP A 78 -2.54 15.83 -3.69
CA ASP A 78 -3.95 16.22 -3.66
C ASP A 78 -4.88 14.98 -3.63
N PHE A 79 -4.41 13.86 -4.21
CA PHE A 79 -5.07 12.54 -4.18
C PHE A 79 -4.04 11.44 -4.00
N VAL A 80 -4.39 10.36 -3.30
CA VAL A 80 -3.54 9.16 -3.19
C VAL A 80 -4.33 7.95 -3.68
N LEU A 81 -3.85 7.30 -4.74
CA LEU A 81 -4.37 6.02 -5.19
C LEU A 81 -3.79 4.91 -4.29
N VAL A 82 -4.65 4.18 -3.61
CA VAL A 82 -4.26 3.03 -2.79
C VAL A 82 -4.61 1.74 -3.53
N GLU A 83 -3.60 0.93 -3.85
CA GLU A 83 -3.77 -0.38 -4.48
C GLU A 83 -3.57 -1.50 -3.45
N GLY A 84 -4.57 -2.37 -3.31
CA GLY A 84 -4.51 -3.54 -2.42
C GLY A 84 -3.66 -4.68 -3.00
N THR A 85 -3.54 -5.78 -2.25
CA THR A 85 -2.84 -6.97 -2.74
C THR A 85 -3.61 -7.66 -3.87
N SER A 86 -2.87 -8.19 -4.85
CA SER A 86 -3.43 -8.97 -5.95
C SER A 86 -3.87 -10.34 -5.43
N PHE A 87 -5.17 -10.63 -5.54
CA PHE A 87 -5.91 -11.79 -5.01
C PHE A 87 -5.48 -13.18 -5.54
N THR A 88 -4.20 -13.51 -5.57
CA THR A 88 -3.70 -14.73 -6.23
C THR A 88 -3.38 -15.85 -5.23
N GLY A 89 -4.05 -17.00 -5.38
CA GLY A 89 -3.72 -18.27 -4.68
C GLY A 89 -4.61 -18.64 -3.49
N GLU A 90 -4.16 -19.62 -2.69
CA GLU A 90 -4.82 -20.05 -1.45
C GLU A 90 -4.71 -18.95 -0.38
N GLY A 91 -5.84 -18.51 0.19
CA GLY A 91 -5.87 -17.45 1.21
C GLY A 91 -6.56 -16.15 0.79
N THR A 92 -7.22 -16.12 -0.36
CA THR A 92 -7.92 -14.94 -0.91
C THR A 92 -8.87 -14.25 0.08
N SER A 93 -9.66 -15.02 0.86
CA SER A 93 -10.56 -14.44 1.86
C SER A 93 -9.82 -13.70 2.97
N ILE A 94 -8.65 -14.19 3.39
CA ILE A 94 -7.83 -13.57 4.44
C ILE A 94 -7.20 -12.27 3.93
N GLU A 95 -6.79 -12.24 2.67
CA GLU A 95 -6.26 -11.03 2.04
C GLU A 95 -7.35 -9.97 1.85
N LEU A 96 -8.57 -10.39 1.47
CA LEU A 96 -9.72 -9.51 1.38
C LEU A 96 -10.05 -8.85 2.73
N ASP A 97 -10.14 -9.63 3.80
CA ASP A 97 -10.39 -9.11 5.15
C ASP A 97 -9.32 -8.09 5.57
N THR A 98 -8.07 -8.34 5.17
CA THR A 98 -6.94 -7.44 5.44
C THR A 98 -7.08 -6.13 4.67
N ASN A 99 -7.40 -6.19 3.38
CA ASN A 99 -7.61 -4.99 2.55
C ASN A 99 -8.80 -4.17 3.04
N VAL A 100 -9.92 -4.81 3.42
CA VAL A 100 -11.09 -4.15 4.01
C VAL A 100 -10.73 -3.47 5.34
N LEU A 101 -9.96 -4.15 6.20
CA LEU A 101 -9.50 -3.58 7.46
C LEU A 101 -8.62 -2.35 7.24
N ILE A 102 -7.68 -2.41 6.28
CA ILE A 102 -6.81 -1.29 5.94
C ILE A 102 -7.64 -0.11 5.41
N ALA A 103 -8.50 -0.35 4.42
CA ALA A 103 -9.36 0.69 3.84
C ALA A 103 -10.23 1.38 4.90
N LYS A 104 -10.82 0.60 5.82
CA LYS A 104 -11.61 1.12 6.94
C LYS A 104 -10.80 2.02 7.87
N ASN A 105 -9.57 1.65 8.19
CA ASN A 105 -8.71 2.45 9.09
C ASN A 105 -8.13 3.69 8.40
N LEU A 106 -7.92 3.64 7.07
CA LEU A 106 -7.54 4.81 6.28
C LEU A 106 -8.71 5.76 6.04
N GLY A 107 -9.96 5.30 6.19
CA GLY A 107 -11.15 6.11 5.94
C GLY A 107 -11.35 6.47 4.47
N ILE A 108 -10.87 5.62 3.55
CA ILE A 108 -10.87 5.88 2.11
C ILE A 108 -12.03 5.16 1.40
N PRO A 109 -12.62 5.76 0.35
CA PRO A 109 -13.55 5.04 -0.52
C PRO A 109 -12.81 3.88 -1.21
N THR A 110 -13.47 2.74 -1.38
CA THR A 110 -12.86 1.51 -1.90
C THR A 110 -13.78 0.84 -2.91
N ILE A 111 -13.19 0.27 -3.95
CA ILE A 111 -13.85 -0.57 -4.95
C ILE A 111 -13.13 -1.92 -4.94
N ILE A 112 -13.90 -3.00 -4.96
CA ILE A 112 -13.40 -4.36 -5.14
C ILE A 112 -13.78 -4.79 -6.56
N ILE A 113 -12.81 -5.31 -7.31
CA ILE A 113 -12.94 -5.69 -8.72
C ILE A 113 -12.73 -7.19 -8.86
#